data_AF-A0A4P6ZY95-F1
#
_entry.id   AF-A0A4P6ZY95-F1
#
_cell.length_a   1.000
_cell.length_b   1.000
_cell.length_c   1.000
_cell.angle_alpha   90.00
_cell.angle_beta   90.00
_cell.angle_gamma   90.00
#
_symmetry.space_group_name_H-M   'P 1'
#
loop_
_entity.id
_entity.type
_entity.pdbx_description
1 polymer ?
#
loop_
_entity_poly.entity_id
_entity_poly.type
_entity_poly.pdbx_seq_one_letter_code
_entity_poly.pdbx_strand_id
1 'polypeptide(L)'
;MFKGNNSNASIIAVWISLISNVILTGLKISVGFIVKSPVLLADGFHNAGDVIASCAALISMRISKRPADEDHPYGHGKAEVISSAIIAIILGMAAIYIAYEAISAFFEEPAKGSYLALLIAFISLVWKQVLYVYTIRIGKLTNSKGLIATAYDHLADVYASIAAVLGIGLSLIGDIFSIHILSYGDPFAGIIVSVFVFKLAYEIGKEALDILMEKTVVQERLNDFANLINLVPEVKRIDRLRAREHGHYILVDIRASIPGDMTIQEGHDISRKIKKIILENHHDVDEVLIHLNPWYEEES
;
A
#
# COMPACT_ATOMS: atom_id res chain seq x y z
N MET A 1 -30.77 -2.54 -14.24
CA MET A 1 -29.96 -3.05 -15.37
C MET A 1 -28.91 -2.01 -15.79
N PHE A 2 -27.94 -1.66 -14.92
CA PHE A 2 -26.89 -0.65 -15.18
C PHE A 2 -25.47 -1.08 -14.75
N LYS A 3 -25.22 -2.38 -14.50
CA LYS A 3 -23.93 -2.86 -13.98
C LYS A 3 -22.82 -3.05 -15.04
N GLY A 4 -23.15 -3.00 -16.33
CA GLY A 4 -22.20 -3.35 -17.41
C GLY A 4 -21.24 -2.23 -17.84
N ASN A 5 -21.65 -0.96 -17.81
CA ASN A 5 -20.85 0.14 -18.39
C ASN A 5 -19.82 0.74 -17.42
N ASN A 6 -20.08 0.62 -16.11
CA ASN A 6 -19.25 1.22 -15.05
C ASN A 6 -17.94 0.45 -14.79
N SER A 7 -17.92 -0.86 -15.05
CA SER A 7 -16.71 -1.69 -14.92
C SER A 7 -15.65 -1.29 -15.94
N ASN A 8 -16.06 -1.11 -17.21
CA ASN A 8 -15.16 -0.72 -18.30
C ASN A 8 -14.56 0.68 -18.07
N ALA A 9 -15.37 1.64 -17.60
CA ALA A 9 -14.89 2.97 -17.27
C ALA A 9 -13.83 2.96 -16.15
N SER A 10 -14.00 2.09 -15.14
CA SER A 10 -13.03 1.93 -14.05
C SER A 10 -11.71 1.35 -14.55
N ILE A 11 -11.77 0.30 -15.39
CA ILE A 11 -10.60 -0.34 -15.99
C ILE A 11 -9.83 0.64 -16.88
N ILE A 12 -10.55 1.40 -17.72
CA ILE A 12 -9.95 2.42 -18.58
C ILE A 12 -9.26 3.50 -17.73
N ALA A 13 -9.88 3.94 -16.64
CA ALA A 13 -9.27 4.93 -15.74
C ALA A 13 -7.98 4.42 -15.09
N VAL A 14 -7.93 3.16 -14.66
CA VAL A 14 -6.71 2.53 -14.13
C VAL A 14 -5.61 2.47 -15.20
N TRP A 15 -5.94 2.10 -16.44
CA TRP A 15 -4.95 2.06 -17.53
C TRP A 15 -4.42 3.45 -17.89
N ILE A 16 -5.29 4.46 -17.96
CA ILE A 16 -4.89 5.86 -18.20
C ILE A 16 -3.94 6.32 -17.09
N SER A 17 -4.27 6.03 -15.83
CA SER A 17 -3.43 6.33 -14.67
C SER A 17 -2.05 5.66 -14.78
N LEU A 18 -2.02 4.35 -15.04
CA LEU A 18 -0.77 3.59 -15.15
C LEU A 18 0.12 4.09 -16.28
N ILE A 19 -0.43 4.25 -17.49
CA ILE A 19 0.31 4.73 -18.67
C ILE A 19 0.84 6.15 -18.41
N SER A 20 0.02 7.01 -17.81
CA SER A 20 0.42 8.36 -17.45
C SER A 20 1.57 8.39 -16.47
N ASN A 21 1.52 7.56 -15.42
CA ASN A 21 2.57 7.47 -14.42
C ASN A 21 3.88 6.97 -15.04
N VAL A 22 3.82 5.97 -15.94
CA VAL A 22 5.01 5.48 -16.66
C VAL A 22 5.65 6.59 -17.50
N ILE A 23 4.84 7.33 -18.28
CA ILE A 23 5.34 8.43 -19.13
C ILE A 23 5.94 9.55 -18.28
N LEU A 24 5.23 10.00 -17.25
CA LEU A 24 5.72 11.06 -16.35
C LEU A 24 7.00 10.65 -15.63
N THR A 25 7.08 9.41 -15.15
CA THR A 25 8.28 8.86 -14.50
C THR A 25 9.49 8.92 -15.44
N GLY A 26 9.34 8.38 -16.65
CA GLY A 26 10.44 8.38 -17.63
C GLY A 26 10.90 9.79 -17.99
N LEU A 27 9.96 10.71 -18.17
CA LEU A 27 10.22 12.12 -18.47
C LEU A 27 10.98 12.81 -17.32
N LYS A 28 10.49 12.70 -16.08
CA LYS A 28 11.12 13.31 -14.89
C LYS A 28 12.52 12.79 -14.65
N ILE A 29 12.71 11.46 -14.66
CA ILE A 29 14.01 10.84 -14.40
C ILE A 29 15.01 11.24 -15.50
N SER A 30 14.61 11.14 -16.77
CA SER A 30 15.51 11.47 -17.90
C SER A 30 15.93 12.94 -17.86
N VAL A 31 14.98 13.86 -17.67
CA VAL A 31 15.28 15.31 -17.60
C VAL A 31 16.04 15.64 -16.32
N GLY A 32 15.69 15.03 -15.19
CA GLY A 32 16.38 15.19 -13.91
C GLY A 32 17.86 14.87 -13.99
N PHE A 33 18.24 13.79 -14.69
CA PHE A 33 19.64 13.45 -14.92
C PHE A 33 20.34 14.43 -15.88
N ILE A 34 19.70 14.81 -16.99
CA ILE A 34 20.27 15.75 -17.97
C ILE A 34 20.56 17.10 -17.33
N VAL A 35 19.63 17.56 -16.49
CA VAL A 35 19.64 18.89 -15.88
C VAL A 35 20.34 18.89 -14.51
N LYS A 36 20.65 17.71 -13.96
CA LYS A 36 21.19 17.53 -12.60
C LYS A 36 20.32 18.21 -11.53
N SER A 37 19.01 17.92 -11.54
CA SER A 37 18.05 18.43 -10.54
C SER A 37 17.72 17.33 -9.52
N PRO A 38 18.28 17.38 -8.30
CA PRO A 38 17.95 16.45 -7.23
C PRO A 38 16.45 16.33 -6.95
N VAL A 39 15.70 17.43 -6.92
CA VAL A 39 14.26 17.36 -6.61
C VAL A 39 13.43 16.75 -7.74
N LEU A 40 13.80 16.99 -9.00
CA LEU A 40 13.10 16.38 -10.13
C LEU A 40 13.38 14.88 -10.21
N LEU A 41 14.61 14.46 -9.88
CA LEU A 41 14.94 13.04 -9.71
C LEU A 41 14.15 12.43 -8.55
N ALA A 42 14.07 13.11 -7.42
CA ALA A 42 13.32 12.66 -6.24
C ALA A 42 11.85 12.38 -6.57
N ASP A 43 11.19 13.35 -7.20
CA ASP A 43 9.79 13.25 -7.64
C ASP A 43 9.62 12.18 -8.76
N GLY A 44 10.62 12.01 -9.62
CA GLY A 44 10.66 10.95 -10.62
C GLY A 44 10.70 9.55 -10.03
N PHE A 45 11.62 9.28 -9.10
CA PHE A 45 11.73 7.98 -8.41
C PHE A 45 10.54 7.70 -7.50
N HIS A 46 9.94 8.72 -6.88
CA HIS A 46 8.69 8.56 -6.15
C HIS A 46 7.60 7.98 -7.07
N ASN A 47 7.39 8.60 -8.24
CA ASN A 47 6.43 8.13 -9.24
C ASN A 47 6.80 6.75 -9.82
N ALA A 48 8.11 6.46 -9.95
CA ALA A 48 8.58 5.13 -10.34
C ALA A 48 8.17 4.06 -9.32
N GLY A 49 8.24 4.40 -8.03
CA GLY A 49 7.76 3.57 -6.94
C GLY A 49 6.31 3.18 -7.11
N ASP A 50 5.43 4.13 -7.42
CA ASP A 50 4.00 3.87 -7.60
C ASP A 50 3.72 2.99 -8.82
N VAL A 51 4.48 3.19 -9.92
CA VAL A 51 4.38 2.34 -11.11
C VAL A 51 4.80 0.92 -10.78
N ILE A 52 5.93 0.75 -10.09
CA ILE A 52 6.44 -0.58 -9.71
C ILE A 52 5.47 -1.25 -8.73
N ALA A 53 4.98 -0.52 -7.73
CA ALA A 53 3.98 -0.99 -6.78
C ALA A 53 2.70 -1.45 -7.50
N SER A 54 2.20 -0.65 -8.44
CA SER A 54 1.01 -0.98 -9.24
C SER A 54 1.24 -2.22 -10.10
N CYS A 55 2.38 -2.33 -10.79
CA CYS A 55 2.73 -3.50 -11.60
C CYS A 55 2.88 -4.75 -10.75
N ALA A 56 3.57 -4.66 -9.61
CA ALA A 56 3.75 -5.78 -8.71
C ALA A 56 2.43 -6.20 -8.06
N ALA A 57 1.54 -5.26 -7.71
CA ALA A 57 0.18 -5.57 -7.26
C ALA A 57 -0.57 -6.36 -8.35
N LEU A 58 -0.51 -5.93 -9.61
CA LEU A 58 -1.16 -6.66 -10.72
C LEU A 58 -0.60 -8.09 -10.93
N ILE A 59 0.72 -8.24 -10.86
CA ILE A 59 1.39 -9.55 -11.03
C ILE A 59 1.11 -10.45 -9.83
N SER A 60 1.29 -9.92 -8.61
CA SER A 60 1.07 -10.66 -7.38
C SER A 60 -0.39 -11.05 -7.20
N MET A 61 -1.36 -10.21 -7.58
CA MET A 61 -2.79 -10.60 -7.60
C MET A 61 -3.06 -11.80 -8.50
N ARG A 62 -2.32 -11.98 -9.61
CA ARG A 62 -2.47 -13.17 -10.47
C ARG A 62 -1.86 -14.41 -9.83
N ILE A 63 -0.71 -14.27 -9.16
CA ILE A 63 0.00 -15.38 -8.51
C ILE A 63 -0.72 -15.79 -7.23
N SER A 64 -1.13 -14.83 -6.41
CA SER A 64 -1.80 -15.02 -5.13
C SER A 64 -3.18 -15.68 -5.25
N LYS A 65 -3.85 -15.53 -6.41
CA LYS A 65 -5.10 -16.23 -6.71
C LYS A 65 -4.93 -17.70 -7.10
N ARG A 66 -3.70 -18.21 -7.18
CA ARG A 66 -3.48 -19.64 -7.38
C ARG A 66 -3.93 -20.39 -6.13
N PRO A 67 -4.75 -21.46 -6.28
CA PRO A 67 -5.18 -22.27 -5.15
C PRO A 67 -3.98 -22.95 -4.49
N ALA A 68 -4.20 -23.52 -3.30
CA ALA A 68 -3.22 -24.37 -2.63
C ALA A 68 -2.78 -25.54 -3.52
N ASP A 69 -1.48 -25.86 -3.48
CA ASP A 69 -0.88 -27.01 -4.13
C ASP A 69 -0.06 -27.82 -3.11
N GLU A 70 0.57 -28.92 -3.56
CA GLU A 70 1.32 -29.81 -2.66
C GLU A 70 2.53 -29.12 -2.00
N ASP A 71 3.17 -28.19 -2.72
CA ASP A 71 4.32 -27.43 -2.22
C ASP A 71 3.89 -26.24 -1.33
N HIS A 72 2.67 -25.72 -1.53
CA HIS A 72 2.08 -24.60 -0.80
C HIS A 72 0.66 -24.94 -0.29
N PRO A 73 0.55 -25.72 0.81
CA PRO A 73 -0.75 -26.19 1.33
C PRO A 73 -1.70 -25.08 1.80
N TYR A 74 -1.15 -23.92 2.14
CA TYR A 74 -1.91 -22.73 2.56
C TYR A 74 -2.18 -21.75 1.41
N GLY A 75 -1.79 -22.08 0.17
CA GLY A 75 -1.92 -21.21 -0.99
C GLY A 75 -0.74 -20.27 -1.21
N HIS A 76 -0.90 -19.40 -2.21
CA HIS A 76 0.15 -18.49 -2.69
C HIS A 76 -0.02 -17.05 -2.20
N GLY A 77 -0.83 -16.82 -1.15
CA GLY A 77 -1.14 -15.49 -0.64
C GLY A 77 0.08 -14.65 -0.31
N LYS A 78 1.10 -15.25 0.33
CA LYS A 78 2.34 -14.54 0.71
C LYS A 78 3.17 -14.02 -0.47
N ALA A 79 2.92 -14.45 -1.71
CA ALA A 79 3.62 -13.92 -2.89
C ALA A 79 3.42 -12.40 -3.07
N GLU A 80 2.24 -11.89 -2.69
CA GLU A 80 1.94 -10.45 -2.67
C GLU A 80 2.81 -9.71 -1.65
N VAL A 81 2.88 -10.25 -0.43
CA VAL A 81 3.67 -9.69 0.67
C VAL A 81 5.16 -9.65 0.32
N ILE A 82 5.68 -10.72 -0.28
CA ILE A 82 7.08 -10.79 -0.74
C ILE A 82 7.35 -9.74 -1.82
N SER A 83 6.41 -9.55 -2.75
CA SER A 83 6.54 -8.54 -3.80
C SER A 83 6.60 -7.13 -3.19
N SER A 84 5.71 -6.82 -2.24
CA SER A 84 5.71 -5.55 -1.51
C SER A 84 7.01 -5.31 -0.73
N ALA A 85 7.57 -6.35 -0.10
CA ALA A 85 8.86 -6.26 0.59
C ALA A 85 10.02 -5.91 -0.37
N ILE A 86 10.07 -6.53 -1.55
CA ILE A 86 11.10 -6.23 -2.57
C ILE A 86 10.97 -4.77 -3.04
N ILE A 87 9.75 -4.29 -3.24
CA ILE A 87 9.48 -2.91 -3.66
C ILE A 87 9.93 -1.90 -2.60
N ALA A 88 9.62 -2.18 -1.34
CA ALA A 88 10.08 -1.36 -0.22
C ALA A 88 11.61 -1.24 -0.19
N ILE A 89 12.34 -2.32 -0.46
CA ILE A 89 13.81 -2.29 -0.54
C ILE A 89 14.29 -1.42 -1.71
N ILE A 90 13.72 -1.60 -2.91
CA ILE A 90 14.08 -0.80 -4.10
C ILE A 90 13.82 0.69 -3.85
N LEU A 91 12.65 1.03 -3.29
CA LEU A 91 12.31 2.41 -2.95
C LEU A 91 13.20 3.00 -1.87
N GLY A 92 13.54 2.21 -0.84
CA GLY A 92 14.47 2.62 0.21
C GLY A 92 15.85 2.95 -0.36
N MET A 93 16.39 2.11 -1.25
CA MET A 93 17.66 2.38 -1.94
C MET A 93 17.58 3.64 -2.81
N ALA A 94 16.49 3.83 -3.55
CA ALA A 94 16.28 5.03 -4.36
C ALA A 94 16.23 6.29 -3.48
N ALA A 95 15.52 6.25 -2.35
CA ALA A 95 15.45 7.36 -1.40
C ALA A 95 16.82 7.73 -0.82
N ILE A 96 17.63 6.73 -0.46
CA ILE A 96 19.01 6.95 0.01
C ILE A 96 19.86 7.60 -1.08
N TYR A 97 19.75 7.11 -2.32
CA TYR A 97 20.47 7.69 -3.46
C TYR A 97 20.09 9.16 -3.71
N ILE A 98 18.79 9.48 -3.69
CA ILE A 98 18.31 10.86 -3.82
C ILE A 98 18.82 11.73 -2.68
N ALA A 99 18.75 11.25 -1.44
CA ALA A 99 19.25 11.99 -0.28
C ALA A 99 20.75 12.27 -0.42
N TYR A 100 21.53 11.30 -0.92
CA TYR A 100 22.94 11.48 -1.21
C TYR A 100 23.19 12.55 -2.28
N GLU A 101 22.48 12.50 -3.41
CA GLU A 101 22.59 13.52 -4.49
C GLU A 101 22.20 14.91 -3.99
N ALA A 102 21.09 15.00 -3.25
CA ALA A 102 20.59 16.26 -2.70
C ALA A 102 21.55 16.85 -1.66
N ILE A 103 22.14 16.04 -0.78
CA ILE A 103 23.15 16.48 0.19
C ILE A 103 24.45 16.89 -0.53
N SER A 104 24.90 16.11 -1.51
CA SER A 104 26.11 16.40 -2.28
C SER A 104 26.00 17.74 -3.02
N ALA A 105 24.81 18.06 -3.53
CA ALA A 105 24.55 19.34 -4.19
C ALA A 105 24.66 20.57 -3.27
N PHE A 106 24.68 20.41 -1.94
CA PHE A 106 25.02 21.53 -1.02
C PHE A 106 26.52 21.79 -0.90
N PHE A 107 27.37 20.84 -1.29
CA PHE A 107 28.83 20.96 -1.22
C PHE A 107 29.47 21.34 -2.56
N GLU A 108 28.69 21.36 -3.65
CA GLU A 108 29.09 21.85 -4.97
C GLU A 108 28.58 23.27 -5.20
N GLU A 109 29.09 23.95 -6.23
CA GLU A 109 28.48 25.23 -6.65
C GLU A 109 27.02 24.98 -7.05
N PRO A 110 26.08 25.81 -6.57
CA PRO A 110 24.67 25.58 -6.81
C PRO A 110 24.40 25.51 -8.31
N ALA A 111 23.87 24.37 -8.75
CA ALA A 111 23.51 24.15 -10.12
C ALA A 111 22.50 25.23 -10.55
N LYS A 112 22.73 25.82 -11.73
CA LYS A 112 21.82 26.84 -12.25
C LYS A 112 20.42 26.26 -12.39
N GLY A 113 19.45 26.95 -11.81
CA GLY A 113 18.04 26.63 -11.96
C GLY A 113 17.70 26.47 -13.44
N SER A 114 17.01 25.39 -13.76
CA SER A 114 16.69 25.04 -15.14
C SER A 114 15.23 25.26 -15.44
N TYR A 115 14.96 26.12 -16.42
CA TYR A 115 13.63 26.31 -16.97
C TYR A 115 13.03 25.01 -17.51
N LEU A 116 13.87 24.09 -18.01
CA LEU A 116 13.42 22.78 -18.47
C LEU A 116 12.93 21.93 -17.30
N ALA A 117 13.66 21.89 -16.18
CA ALA A 117 13.22 21.17 -14.98
C ALA A 117 11.90 21.74 -14.44
N LEU A 118 11.78 23.07 -14.37
CA LEU A 118 10.56 23.73 -13.89
C LEU A 118 9.36 23.41 -14.80
N LEU A 119 9.54 23.48 -16.12
CA LEU A 119 8.48 23.16 -17.09
C LEU A 119 7.99 21.72 -16.90
N ILE A 120 8.92 20.77 -16.75
CA ILE A 120 8.58 19.35 -16.60
C ILE A 120 7.90 19.07 -15.26
N ALA A 121 8.41 19.65 -14.17
CA ALA A 121 7.77 19.56 -12.85
C ALA A 121 6.35 20.16 -12.88
N PHE A 122 6.17 21.30 -13.53
CA PHE A 122 4.88 21.95 -13.67
C PHE A 122 3.89 21.14 -14.52
N ILE A 123 4.33 20.59 -15.66
CA ILE A 123 3.52 19.68 -16.48
C ILE A 123 3.08 18.48 -15.65
N SER A 124 3.98 17.88 -14.88
CA SER A 124 3.61 16.76 -14.00
C SER A 124 2.59 17.16 -12.95
N LEU A 125 2.78 18.29 -12.29
CA LEU A 125 1.85 18.79 -11.28
C LEU A 125 0.44 18.93 -11.85
N VAL A 126 0.32 19.61 -12.99
CA VAL A 126 -0.97 19.81 -13.67
C VAL A 126 -1.56 18.47 -14.09
N TRP A 127 -0.75 17.55 -14.64
CA TRP A 127 -1.23 16.25 -15.08
C TRP A 127 -1.72 15.37 -13.93
N LYS A 128 -0.98 15.31 -12.81
CA LYS A 128 -1.39 14.58 -11.60
C LYS A 128 -2.68 15.16 -11.02
N GLN A 129 -2.83 16.49 -11.03
CA GLN A 129 -4.07 17.14 -10.61
C GLN A 129 -5.26 16.77 -11.51
N VAL A 130 -5.04 16.67 -12.84
CA VAL A 130 -6.06 16.20 -13.79
C VAL A 130 -6.41 14.73 -13.53
N LEU A 131 -5.42 13.87 -13.33
CA LEU A 131 -5.63 12.45 -12.99
C LEU A 131 -6.42 12.30 -11.70
N TYR A 132 -6.08 13.05 -10.64
CA TYR A 132 -6.86 13.03 -9.40
C TYR A 132 -8.33 13.37 -9.65
N VAL A 133 -8.61 14.49 -10.33
CA VAL A 133 -9.98 14.95 -10.59
C VAL A 133 -10.74 13.95 -11.47
N TYR A 134 -10.08 13.36 -12.45
CA TYR A 134 -10.66 12.35 -13.31
C TYR A 134 -10.98 11.07 -12.53
N THR A 135 -9.98 10.51 -11.84
CA THR A 135 -10.09 9.24 -11.11
C THR A 135 -11.06 9.34 -9.93
N ILE A 136 -11.09 10.46 -9.18
CA ILE A 136 -12.05 10.63 -8.07
C ILE A 136 -13.50 10.72 -8.57
N ARG A 137 -13.72 11.36 -9.72
CA ARG A 137 -15.06 11.46 -10.32
C ARG A 137 -15.55 10.07 -10.74
N ILE A 138 -14.73 9.33 -11.48
CA ILE A 138 -15.08 7.96 -11.92
C ILE A 138 -15.20 7.02 -10.71
N GLY A 139 -14.33 7.12 -9.71
CA GLY A 139 -14.39 6.31 -8.49
C GLY A 139 -15.69 6.50 -7.72
N LYS A 140 -16.14 7.74 -7.56
CA LYS A 140 -17.44 8.04 -6.93
C LYS A 140 -18.64 7.59 -7.78
N LEU A 141 -18.59 7.79 -9.10
CA LEU A 141 -19.67 7.37 -10.01
C LEU A 141 -19.83 5.85 -10.08
N THR A 142 -18.73 5.11 -9.98
CA THR A 142 -18.69 3.64 -10.05
C THR A 142 -18.75 2.98 -8.67
N ASN A 143 -18.72 3.77 -7.59
CA ASN A 143 -18.62 3.33 -6.20
C ASN A 143 -17.44 2.36 -5.97
N SER A 144 -16.34 2.58 -6.69
CA SER A 144 -15.14 1.74 -6.63
C SER A 144 -14.19 2.26 -5.56
N LYS A 145 -14.11 1.55 -4.43
CA LYS A 145 -13.19 1.88 -3.33
C LYS A 145 -11.73 1.89 -3.80
N GLY A 146 -11.33 0.93 -4.63
CA GLY A 146 -9.98 0.85 -5.19
C GLY A 146 -9.63 2.07 -6.06
N LEU A 147 -10.57 2.51 -6.91
CA LEU A 147 -10.33 3.68 -7.76
C LEU A 147 -10.30 4.99 -6.93
N ILE A 148 -11.08 5.06 -5.85
CA ILE A 148 -11.02 6.17 -4.89
C ILE A 148 -9.66 6.20 -4.19
N ALA A 149 -9.12 5.05 -3.78
CA ALA A 149 -7.78 4.95 -3.20
C ALA A 149 -6.72 5.47 -4.18
N THR A 150 -6.72 5.00 -5.43
CA THR A 150 -5.81 5.48 -6.49
C THR A 150 -5.93 7.00 -6.72
N ALA A 151 -7.13 7.58 -6.57
CA ALA A 151 -7.28 9.02 -6.66
C ALA A 151 -6.55 9.74 -5.51
N TYR A 152 -6.67 9.25 -4.27
CA TYR A 152 -5.94 9.84 -3.15
C TYR A 152 -4.41 9.67 -3.28
N ASP A 153 -3.94 8.59 -3.90
CA ASP A 153 -2.52 8.44 -4.23
C ASP A 153 -2.08 9.54 -5.21
N HIS A 154 -2.86 9.81 -6.26
CA HIS A 154 -2.59 10.95 -7.14
C HIS A 154 -2.60 12.31 -6.43
N LEU A 155 -3.42 12.46 -5.39
CA LEU A 155 -3.42 13.68 -4.58
C LEU A 155 -2.13 13.81 -3.75
N ALA A 156 -1.62 12.70 -3.20
CA ALA A 156 -0.32 12.68 -2.54
C ALA A 156 0.81 13.08 -3.51
N ASP A 157 0.77 12.55 -4.74
CA ASP A 157 1.72 12.90 -5.81
C ASP A 157 1.66 14.37 -6.21
N VAL A 158 0.47 14.98 -6.18
CA VAL A 158 0.30 16.42 -6.40
C VAL A 158 1.08 17.20 -5.35
N TYR A 159 0.99 16.84 -4.07
CA TYR A 159 1.74 17.52 -3.00
C TYR A 159 3.25 17.36 -3.18
N ALA A 160 3.73 16.17 -3.56
CA ALA A 160 5.14 15.95 -3.89
C ALA A 160 5.59 16.79 -5.09
N SER A 161 4.78 16.85 -6.15
CA SER A 161 5.05 17.65 -7.35
C SER A 161 5.03 19.17 -7.05
N ILE A 162 4.19 19.64 -6.13
CA ILE A 162 4.20 21.04 -5.65
C ILE A 162 5.55 21.36 -4.98
N ALA A 163 6.03 20.48 -4.11
CA ALA A 163 7.34 20.66 -3.46
C ALA A 163 8.46 20.76 -4.50
N ALA A 164 8.42 19.93 -5.56
CA ALA A 164 9.37 20.00 -6.66
C ALA A 164 9.30 21.32 -7.44
N VAL A 165 8.10 21.76 -7.85
CA VAL A 165 7.90 23.04 -8.56
C VAL A 165 8.38 24.22 -7.72
N LEU A 166 8.08 24.22 -6.42
CA LEU A 166 8.54 25.28 -5.50
C LEU A 166 10.05 25.25 -5.32
N GLY A 167 10.67 24.08 -5.14
CA GLY A 167 12.11 23.93 -5.01
C GLY A 167 12.88 24.46 -6.23
N ILE A 168 12.48 24.02 -7.43
CA ILE A 168 13.09 24.48 -8.69
C ILE A 168 12.81 25.97 -8.92
N GLY A 169 11.58 26.42 -8.64
CA GLY A 169 11.17 27.81 -8.79
C GLY A 169 11.97 28.76 -7.89
N LEU A 170 12.21 28.38 -6.64
CA LEU A 170 13.05 29.13 -5.71
C LEU A 170 14.50 29.18 -6.19
N SER A 171 15.04 28.07 -6.71
CA SER A 171 16.38 28.03 -7.30
C SER A 171 16.52 29.00 -8.48
N LEU A 172 15.55 29.02 -9.39
CA LEU A 172 15.51 29.97 -10.52
C LEU A 172 15.42 31.44 -10.08
N ILE A 173 14.62 31.75 -9.05
CA ILE A 173 14.52 33.11 -8.50
C ILE A 173 15.85 33.50 -7.84
N GLY A 174 16.48 32.59 -7.11
CA GLY A 174 17.80 32.79 -6.51
C GLY A 174 18.84 33.20 -7.53
N ASP A 175 18.84 32.53 -8.68
CA ASP A 175 19.77 32.81 -9.78
C ASP A 175 19.49 34.15 -10.45
N ILE A 176 18.23 34.50 -10.69
CA ILE A 176 17.84 35.79 -11.33
C ILE A 176 18.19 36.98 -10.42
N PHE A 177 17.90 36.88 -9.12
CA PHE A 177 18.11 37.97 -8.16
C PHE A 177 19.47 37.90 -7.45
N SER A 178 20.33 36.94 -7.81
CA SER A 178 21.64 36.70 -7.17
C SER A 178 21.55 36.50 -5.65
N ILE A 179 20.46 35.88 -5.18
CA ILE A 179 20.25 35.56 -3.77
C ILE A 179 20.79 34.15 -3.52
N HIS A 180 22.02 34.08 -3.03
CA HIS A 180 22.79 32.84 -2.88
C HIS A 180 22.06 31.72 -2.08
N ILE A 181 21.19 32.11 -1.14
CA ILE A 181 20.45 31.16 -0.30
C ILE A 181 19.31 30.46 -1.05
N LEU A 182 18.73 31.12 -2.06
CA LEU A 182 17.60 30.58 -2.82
C LEU A 182 18.04 29.58 -3.89
N SER A 183 19.28 29.68 -4.40
CA SER A 183 19.82 28.76 -5.41
C SER A 183 19.88 27.30 -4.91
N TYR A 184 19.94 27.07 -3.59
CA TYR A 184 19.84 25.74 -2.96
C TYR A 184 18.41 25.21 -2.77
N GLY A 185 17.40 25.90 -3.30
CA GLY A 185 16.00 25.49 -3.18
C GLY A 185 15.71 24.10 -3.76
N ASP A 186 16.38 23.73 -4.86
CA ASP A 186 16.24 22.42 -5.50
C ASP A 186 16.84 21.29 -4.63
N PRO A 187 18.12 21.33 -4.21
CA PRO A 187 18.66 20.39 -3.23
C PRO A 187 17.85 20.27 -1.94
N PHE A 188 17.37 21.39 -1.40
CA PHE A 188 16.55 21.39 -0.18
C PHE A 188 15.22 20.66 -0.36
N ALA A 189 14.52 20.95 -1.46
CA ALA A 189 13.28 20.24 -1.79
C ALA A 189 13.55 18.77 -2.10
N GLY A 190 14.69 18.43 -2.71
CA GLY A 190 15.14 17.05 -2.92
C GLY A 190 15.29 16.27 -1.62
N ILE A 191 15.87 16.87 -0.57
CA ILE A 191 15.93 16.26 0.77
C ILE A 191 14.52 16.01 1.30
N ILE A 192 13.62 16.99 1.25
CA ILE A 192 12.25 16.84 1.73
C ILE A 192 11.53 15.67 1.03
N VAL A 193 11.60 15.63 -0.30
CA VAL A 193 10.96 14.55 -1.07
C VAL A 193 11.61 13.20 -0.76
N SER A 194 12.93 13.13 -0.60
CA SER A 194 13.62 11.88 -0.22
C SER A 194 13.14 11.31 1.11
N VAL A 195 12.84 12.18 2.09
CA VAL A 195 12.28 11.76 3.39
C VAL A 195 10.87 11.18 3.21
N PHE A 196 10.04 11.78 2.35
CA PHE A 196 8.72 11.24 2.05
C PHE A 196 8.80 9.88 1.35
N VAL A 197 9.69 9.73 0.37
CA VAL A 197 9.91 8.45 -0.32
C VAL A 197 10.43 7.40 0.65
N PHE A 198 11.36 7.75 1.53
CA PHE A 198 11.89 6.83 2.55
C PHE A 198 10.81 6.42 3.55
N LYS A 199 9.97 7.35 4.00
CA LYS A 199 8.83 7.06 4.88
C LYS A 199 7.86 6.07 4.23
N LEU A 200 7.51 6.28 2.97
CA LEU A 200 6.66 5.36 2.20
C LEU A 200 7.29 3.97 2.10
N ALA A 201 8.58 3.90 1.74
CA ALA A 201 9.32 2.64 1.68
C ALA A 201 9.32 1.91 3.03
N TYR A 202 9.52 2.64 4.12
CA TYR A 202 9.49 2.09 5.48
C TYR A 202 8.10 1.57 5.87
N GLU A 203 7.03 2.30 5.57
CA GLU A 203 5.66 1.89 5.86
C GLU A 203 5.29 0.60 5.11
N ILE A 204 5.54 0.55 3.79
CA ILE A 204 5.32 -0.66 2.97
C ILE A 204 6.17 -1.82 3.48
N GLY A 205 7.45 -1.58 3.76
CA GLY A 205 8.36 -2.62 4.25
C GLY A 205 7.96 -3.16 5.61
N LYS A 206 7.53 -2.29 6.53
CA LYS A 206 7.05 -2.68 7.86
C LYS A 206 5.77 -3.50 7.77
N GLU A 207 4.80 -3.09 6.96
CA GLU A 207 3.57 -3.85 6.75
C GLU A 207 3.87 -5.24 6.16
N ALA A 208 4.73 -5.31 5.15
CA ALA A 208 5.14 -6.59 4.57
C ALA A 208 5.85 -7.50 5.59
N LEU A 209 6.77 -6.94 6.40
CA LEU A 209 7.44 -7.69 7.47
C LEU A 209 6.47 -8.15 8.56
N ASP A 210 5.53 -7.28 8.97
CA ASP A 210 4.50 -7.61 9.95
C ASP A 210 3.66 -8.81 9.49
N ILE A 211 3.24 -8.82 8.23
CA ILE A 211 2.49 -9.96 7.65
C ILE A 211 3.37 -11.21 7.54
N LEU A 212 4.63 -11.08 7.11
CA LEU A 212 5.57 -12.21 7.02
C LEU A 212 5.86 -12.84 8.39
N MET A 213 5.92 -12.03 9.45
CA MET A 213 6.08 -12.46 10.85
C MET A 213 4.77 -12.94 11.49
N GLU A 214 3.68 -13.04 10.72
CA GLU A 214 2.36 -13.47 11.19
C GLU A 214 1.83 -12.61 12.34
N LYS A 215 2.05 -11.29 12.26
CA LYS A 215 1.46 -10.32 13.18
C LYS A 215 -0.05 -10.49 13.18
N THR A 216 -0.64 -10.38 14.37
CA THR A 216 -2.07 -10.52 14.51
C THR A 216 -2.83 -9.33 13.91
N VAL A 217 -4.05 -9.58 13.44
CA VAL A 217 -4.97 -8.54 12.98
C VAL A 217 -5.27 -7.52 14.09
N VAL A 218 -5.75 -6.35 13.70
CA VAL A 218 -6.09 -5.25 14.62
C VAL A 218 -7.06 -5.73 15.72
N GLN A 219 -6.91 -5.21 16.94
CA GLN A 219 -7.70 -5.64 18.11
C GLN A 219 -9.22 -5.55 17.89
N GLU A 220 -9.68 -4.54 17.16
CA GLU A 220 -11.10 -4.38 16.79
C GLU A 220 -11.62 -5.61 16.06
N ARG A 221 -10.86 -6.14 15.09
CA ARG A 221 -11.20 -7.35 14.34
C ARG A 221 -11.19 -8.60 15.22
N LEU A 222 -10.24 -8.69 16.15
CA LEU A 222 -10.23 -9.79 17.13
C LEU A 222 -11.45 -9.75 18.04
N ASN A 223 -11.87 -8.56 18.47
CA ASN A 223 -13.07 -8.39 19.28
C ASN A 223 -14.34 -8.78 18.50
N ASP A 224 -14.42 -8.44 17.21
CA ASP A 224 -15.52 -8.85 16.34
C ASP A 224 -15.61 -10.38 16.25
N PHE A 225 -14.49 -11.06 15.99
CA PHE A 225 -14.46 -12.53 16.00
C PHE A 225 -14.87 -13.12 17.35
N ALA A 226 -14.37 -12.56 18.46
CA ALA A 226 -14.75 -13.00 19.80
C ALA A 226 -16.25 -12.83 20.07
N ASN A 227 -16.84 -11.71 19.65
CA ASN A 227 -18.28 -11.45 19.77
C ASN A 227 -19.09 -12.47 18.98
N LEU A 228 -18.68 -12.78 17.74
CA LEU A 228 -19.33 -13.80 16.91
C LEU A 228 -19.25 -15.20 17.53
N ILE A 229 -18.11 -15.56 18.12
CA ILE A 229 -17.92 -16.85 18.80
C ILE A 229 -18.82 -16.93 20.04
N ASN A 230 -18.92 -15.85 20.82
CA ASN A 230 -19.76 -15.77 22.02
C ASN A 230 -21.28 -15.86 21.74
N LEU A 231 -21.72 -15.66 20.49
CA LEU A 231 -23.12 -15.89 20.09
C LEU A 231 -23.49 -17.38 20.07
N VAL A 232 -22.51 -18.29 20.12
CA VAL A 232 -22.72 -19.74 20.15
C VAL A 232 -22.90 -20.18 21.60
N PRO A 233 -24.13 -20.55 22.03
CA PRO A 233 -24.44 -20.79 23.45
C PRO A 233 -23.61 -21.88 24.13
N GLU A 234 -23.13 -22.83 23.32
CA GLU A 234 -22.35 -23.97 23.77
C GLU A 234 -20.90 -23.59 24.12
N VAL A 235 -20.39 -22.44 23.65
CA VAL A 235 -19.05 -21.95 23.95
C VAL A 235 -19.02 -21.33 25.35
N LYS A 236 -18.25 -21.94 26.25
CA LYS A 236 -18.11 -21.47 27.65
C LYS A 236 -16.97 -20.48 27.82
N ARG A 237 -15.86 -20.69 27.11
CA ARG A 237 -14.66 -19.82 27.18
C ARG A 237 -13.90 -19.86 25.86
N ILE A 238 -13.34 -18.73 25.45
CA ILE A 238 -12.36 -18.66 24.37
C ILE A 238 -10.98 -18.71 25.01
N ASP A 239 -10.28 -19.84 24.88
CA ASP A 239 -8.95 -20.03 25.48
C ASP A 239 -7.87 -19.33 24.67
N ARG A 240 -8.06 -19.24 23.35
CA ARG A 240 -7.13 -18.56 22.44
C ARG A 240 -7.85 -18.17 21.17
N LEU A 241 -7.63 -16.94 20.76
CA LEU A 241 -8.06 -16.44 19.46
C LEU A 241 -6.85 -15.80 18.79
N ARG A 242 -6.51 -16.28 17.60
CA ARG A 242 -5.48 -15.70 16.74
C ARG A 242 -6.06 -15.52 15.36
N ALA A 243 -5.77 -14.39 14.76
CA ALA A 243 -6.02 -14.18 13.35
C ALA A 243 -4.80 -13.50 12.77
N ARG A 244 -4.37 -13.97 11.59
CA ARG A 244 -3.20 -13.46 10.85
C ARG A 244 -3.57 -13.24 9.39
N GLU A 245 -2.96 -12.23 8.80
CA GLU A 245 -3.07 -11.98 7.37
C GLU A 245 -2.18 -12.94 6.58
N HIS A 246 -2.65 -13.35 5.41
CA HIS A 246 -1.97 -14.25 4.50
C HIS A 246 -2.10 -13.72 3.06
N GLY A 247 -1.50 -12.55 2.82
CA GLY A 247 -1.74 -11.80 1.57
C GLY A 247 -3.13 -11.18 1.61
N HIS A 248 -3.99 -11.54 0.65
CA HIS A 248 -5.32 -10.94 0.49
C HIS A 248 -6.44 -11.57 1.34
N TYR A 249 -6.14 -12.58 2.16
CA TYR A 249 -7.11 -13.23 3.06
C TYR A 249 -6.54 -13.43 4.46
N ILE A 250 -7.43 -13.72 5.40
CA ILE A 250 -7.12 -13.94 6.82
C ILE A 250 -7.31 -15.40 7.18
N LEU A 251 -6.39 -15.90 8.00
CA LEU A 251 -6.45 -17.21 8.64
C LEU A 251 -6.78 -17.01 10.12
N VAL A 252 -7.78 -17.73 10.63
CA VAL A 252 -8.23 -17.63 12.03
C VAL A 252 -8.04 -18.96 12.75
N ASP A 253 -7.29 -18.94 13.85
CA ASP A 253 -7.10 -20.08 14.75
C ASP A 253 -7.81 -19.83 16.08
N ILE A 254 -8.69 -20.77 16.46
CA ILE A 254 -9.53 -20.68 17.65
C ILE A 254 -9.28 -21.88 18.54
N ARG A 255 -9.10 -21.64 19.84
CA ARG A 255 -9.33 -22.62 20.90
C ARG A 255 -10.53 -22.19 21.72
N ALA A 256 -11.56 -23.02 21.73
CA ALA A 256 -12.79 -22.77 22.46
C ALA A 256 -13.09 -23.95 23.39
N SER A 257 -13.53 -23.64 24.60
CA SER A 257 -13.96 -24.61 25.60
C SER A 257 -15.47 -24.81 25.51
N ILE A 258 -15.91 -26.07 25.41
CA ILE A 258 -17.32 -26.51 25.37
C ILE A 258 -17.59 -27.57 26.45
N PRO A 259 -18.84 -27.84 26.87
CA PRO A 259 -19.14 -28.86 27.87
C PRO A 259 -18.47 -30.21 27.57
N GLY A 260 -17.72 -30.74 28.55
CA GLY A 260 -16.89 -31.95 28.37
C GLY A 260 -17.67 -33.27 28.28
N ASP A 261 -18.98 -33.22 28.50
CA ASP A 261 -19.92 -34.35 28.38
C ASP A 261 -20.49 -34.51 26.96
N MET A 262 -20.22 -33.56 26.05
CA MET A 262 -20.63 -33.63 24.66
C MET A 262 -19.88 -34.70 23.87
N THR A 263 -20.59 -35.32 22.92
CA THR A 263 -19.99 -36.24 21.96
C THR A 263 -19.08 -35.52 20.96
N ILE A 264 -18.15 -36.26 20.34
CA ILE A 264 -17.27 -35.73 19.28
C ILE A 264 -18.09 -35.12 18.13
N GLN A 265 -19.25 -35.72 17.81
CA GLN A 265 -20.12 -35.24 16.74
C GLN A 265 -20.72 -33.87 17.09
N GLU A 266 -21.24 -33.70 18.31
CA GLU A 266 -21.79 -32.42 18.78
C GLU A 266 -20.71 -31.33 18.81
N GLY A 267 -19.51 -31.65 19.29
CA GLY A 267 -18.36 -30.75 19.21
C GLY A 267 -18.03 -30.38 17.76
N HIS A 268 -17.99 -31.35 16.85
CA HIS A 268 -17.74 -31.07 15.43
C HIS A 268 -18.84 -30.18 14.82
N ASP A 269 -20.10 -30.36 15.19
CA ASP A 269 -21.21 -29.50 14.76
C ASP A 269 -21.08 -28.06 15.28
N ILE A 270 -20.65 -27.88 16.54
CA ILE A 270 -20.33 -26.56 17.13
C ILE A 270 -19.17 -25.89 16.37
N SER A 271 -18.10 -26.63 16.09
CA SER A 271 -16.98 -26.13 15.29
C SER A 271 -17.45 -25.65 13.91
N ARG A 272 -18.30 -26.44 13.24
CA ARG A 272 -18.89 -26.06 11.94
C ARG A 272 -19.74 -24.78 12.04
N LYS A 273 -20.52 -24.64 13.11
CA LYS A 273 -21.35 -23.46 13.39
C LYS A 273 -20.50 -22.21 13.58
N ILE A 274 -19.45 -22.27 14.40
CA ILE A 274 -18.50 -21.15 14.61
C ILE A 274 -17.83 -20.76 13.28
N LYS A 275 -17.29 -21.74 12.53
CA LYS A 275 -16.66 -21.50 11.23
C LYS A 275 -17.61 -20.80 10.27
N LYS A 276 -18.86 -21.26 10.18
CA LYS A 276 -19.88 -20.68 9.30
C LYS A 276 -20.20 -19.22 9.66
N ILE A 277 -20.40 -18.92 10.95
CA ILE A 277 -20.71 -17.57 11.42
C ILE A 277 -19.60 -16.58 11.04
N ILE A 278 -18.33 -16.97 11.21
CA ILE A 278 -17.18 -16.12 10.87
C ILE A 278 -17.13 -15.86 9.36
N LEU A 279 -17.21 -16.90 8.54
CA LEU A 279 -17.14 -16.77 7.07
C LEU A 279 -18.32 -15.97 6.47
N GLU A 280 -19.51 -16.04 7.09
CA GLU A 280 -20.68 -15.28 6.64
C GLU A 280 -20.59 -13.77 6.99
N ASN A 281 -19.92 -13.42 8.10
CA ASN A 281 -19.75 -12.02 8.52
C ASN A 281 -18.47 -11.37 7.99
N HIS A 282 -17.44 -12.18 7.68
CA HIS A 282 -16.13 -11.71 7.23
C HIS A 282 -15.70 -12.46 5.97
N HIS A 283 -16.04 -11.89 4.80
CA HIS A 283 -15.73 -12.47 3.49
C HIS A 283 -14.24 -12.48 3.12
N ASP A 284 -13.40 -11.80 3.89
CA ASP A 284 -11.95 -11.77 3.77
C ASP A 284 -11.25 -12.88 4.58
N VAL A 285 -12.01 -13.67 5.35
CA VAL A 285 -11.50 -14.88 6.01
C VAL A 285 -11.65 -16.07 5.05
N ASP A 286 -10.55 -16.78 4.79
CA ASP A 286 -10.56 -17.95 3.90
C ASP A 286 -10.63 -19.26 4.71
N GLU A 287 -9.86 -19.34 5.81
CA GLU A 287 -9.78 -20.53 6.64
C GLU A 287 -9.96 -20.21 8.12
N VAL A 288 -10.71 -21.08 8.81
CA VAL A 288 -10.91 -21.07 10.25
C VAL A 288 -10.60 -22.45 10.80
N LEU A 289 -9.55 -22.55 11.62
CA LEU A 289 -9.16 -23.74 12.35
C LEU A 289 -9.65 -23.65 13.80
N ILE A 290 -10.40 -24.65 14.24
CA ILE A 290 -11.02 -24.67 15.57
C ILE A 290 -10.57 -25.92 16.30
N HIS A 291 -9.97 -25.71 17.47
CA HIS A 291 -9.66 -26.76 18.43
C HIS A 291 -10.60 -26.62 19.62
N LEU A 292 -11.28 -27.71 19.98
CA LEU A 292 -12.22 -27.74 21.10
C LEU A 292 -11.55 -28.33 22.33
N ASN A 293 -11.65 -27.62 23.45
CA ASN A 293 -11.25 -28.10 24.76
C ASN A 293 -12.50 -28.48 25.57
N PRO A 294 -12.44 -29.52 26.40
CA PRO A 294 -13.51 -29.80 27.35
C PRO A 294 -13.51 -28.74 28.46
N TRP A 295 -14.71 -28.32 28.85
CA TRP A 295 -14.98 -27.49 30.02
C TRP A 295 -15.66 -28.35 31.09
N TYR A 296 -15.09 -28.34 32.30
CA TYR A 296 -15.68 -28.93 33.49
C TYR A 296 -15.94 -27.82 34.51
N GLU A 297 -17.15 -27.76 35.08
CA GLU A 297 -17.51 -26.72 36.08
C GLU A 297 -16.67 -26.78 37.36
N GLU A 298 -15.98 -27.89 37.63
CA GLU A 298 -15.17 -28.09 38.84
C GLU A 298 -13.74 -27.53 38.74
N GLU A 299 -13.27 -27.13 37.55
CA GLU A 299 -11.89 -26.65 37.31
C GLU A 299 -11.80 -25.14 36.95
N SER A 300 -12.89 -24.38 37.14
CA SER A 300 -12.96 -22.94 36.80
C SER A 300 -12.52 -21.99 37.90
#